data_AF-A0A2D7JKR2-F1
#
_entry.id   AF-A0A2D7JKR2-F1
#
_cell.length_a   1.000
_cell.length_b   1.000
_cell.length_c   1.000
_cell.angle_alpha   90.00
_cell.angle_beta   90.00
_cell.angle_gamma   90.00
#
_symmetry.space_group_name_H-M   'P 1'
#
loop_
_entity.id
_entity.type
_entity.pdbx_description
1 polymer ?
#
loop_
_entity_poly.entity_id
_entity_poly.type
_entity_poly.pdbx_seq_one_letter_code
_entity_poly.pdbx_strand_id
1 'polypeptide(L)' 'MRPNDPGGIIFEFISMGRFVKVSAIDTKTGTEVSIVGDPTAGEVALRQLASRKLKMVMGRQKKPPSAGKPRDDGFWA' A
#
# COMPACT_ATOMS: atom_id res chain seq x y z
N MET A 1 13.46 5.31 -15.56
CA MET A 1 13.59 4.84 -14.16
C MET A 1 14.35 3.53 -14.22
N ARG A 2 15.59 3.47 -13.73
CA ARG A 2 16.37 2.23 -13.76
C ARG A 2 15.98 1.37 -12.56
N PRO A 3 16.00 0.03 -12.68
CA PRO A 3 15.58 -0.89 -11.62
C PRO A 3 16.44 -0.86 -10.33
N ASN A 4 17.46 0.00 -10.24
CA ASN A 4 18.40 0.04 -9.12
C ASN A 4 18.62 1.45 -8.52
N ASP A 5 17.64 2.36 -8.65
CA ASP A 5 17.69 3.64 -7.95
C ASP A 5 17.42 3.44 -6.45
N PRO A 6 18.24 4.01 -5.55
CA PRO A 6 18.16 3.78 -4.09
C PRO A 6 16.88 4.32 -3.43
N GLY A 7 15.87 4.78 -4.19
CA GLY A 7 14.55 5.21 -3.72
C GLY A 7 13.39 4.83 -4.63
N GLY A 8 13.50 3.67 -5.30
CA GLY A 8 12.46 3.12 -6.17
C GLY A 8 11.37 2.32 -5.43
N ILE A 9 10.27 2.07 -6.12
CA ILE A 9 9.25 1.09 -5.72
C ILE A 9 9.39 -0.10 -6.66
N ILE A 10 9.54 -1.30 -6.11
CA ILE A 10 9.47 -2.56 -6.88
C ILE A 10 7.99 -2.93 -7.00
N PHE A 11 7.56 -3.28 -8.21
CA PHE A 11 6.20 -3.77 -8.47
C PHE A 11 6.25 -5.22 -8.95
N GLU A 12 5.45 -6.07 -8.32
CA GLU A 12 5.22 -7.45 -8.74
C GLU A 12 3.77 -7.58 -9.21
N PHE A 13 3.55 -8.30 -10.32
CA PHE A 13 2.23 -8.57 -10.88
C PHE A 13 1.99 -10.07 -10.92
N ILE A 14 0.93 -10.54 -10.28
CA ILE A 14 0.52 -11.95 -10.26
C ILE A 14 -0.89 -12.06 -10.84
N SER A 15 -0.99 -12.62 -12.04
CA SER A 15 -2.27 -12.91 -12.69
C SER A 15 -2.96 -14.09 -12.03
N MET A 16 -4.20 -13.88 -11.58
CA MET A 16 -5.05 -14.87 -10.92
C MET A 16 -6.39 -14.95 -11.65
N GLY A 17 -6.35 -15.48 -12.88
CA GLY A 17 -7.53 -15.58 -13.75
C GLY A 17 -8.08 -14.20 -14.12
N ARG A 18 -9.27 -13.86 -13.60
CA ARG A 18 -9.98 -12.60 -13.89
C ARG A 18 -9.44 -11.38 -13.15
N PHE A 19 -8.46 -11.57 -12.27
CA PHE A 19 -7.89 -10.52 -11.45
C PHE A 19 -6.37 -10.55 -11.52
N VAL A 20 -5.74 -9.44 -11.19
CA VAL A 20 -4.29 -9.35 -10.98
C VAL A 20 -4.02 -8.81 -9.59
N LYS A 21 -3.19 -9.51 -8.81
CA LYS A 21 -2.59 -8.94 -7.61
C LYS A 21 -1.37 -8.14 -8.02
N VAL A 22 -1.24 -6.95 -7.43
CA VAL A 22 -0.05 -6.12 -7.58
C VAL A 22 0.54 -5.86 -6.22
N SER A 23 1.79 -6.27 -6.01
CA SER A 23 2.58 -5.96 -4.82
C SER A 23 3.45 -4.74 -5.12
N ALA A 24 3.54 -3.79 -4.18
CA ALA A 24 4.42 -2.63 -4.27
C ALA A 24 5.29 -2.55 -3.01
N ILE A 25 6.61 -2.55 -3.21
CA ILE A 25 7.61 -2.64 -2.15
C ILE A 25 8.51 -1.40 -2.23
N ASP A 26 8.57 -0.62 -1.16
CA ASP A 26 9.52 0.49 -1.04
C ASP A 26 10.92 -0.06 -0.72
N THR A 27 11.91 0.20 -1.58
CA THR A 27 13.24 -0.40 -1.45
C THR A 27 14.04 0.13 -0.25
N LYS A 28 13.67 1.29 0.30
CA LYS A 28 14.37 1.91 1.44
C LYS A 28 13.90 1.36 2.77
N THR A 29 12.58 1.19 2.93
CA THR A 29 11.96 0.82 4.21
C THR A 29 11.57 -0.65 4.27
N GLY A 30 11.52 -1.34 3.13
CA GLY A 30 10.96 -2.69 3.03
C GLY A 30 9.44 -2.73 3.20
N THR A 31 8.76 -1.58 3.28
CA THR A 31 7.31 -1.53 3.41
C THR A 31 6.67 -2.10 2.15
N GLU A 32 5.82 -3.12 2.33
CA GLU A 32 5.08 -3.76 1.25
C GLU A 32 3.58 -3.53 1.41
N VAL A 33 2.90 -3.31 0.28
CA VAL A 33 1.44 -3.37 0.18
C VAL A 33 1.04 -4.21 -1.03
N SER A 34 -0.12 -4.85 -0.97
CA SER A 34 -0.74 -5.48 -2.13
C SER A 34 -2.10 -4.85 -2.46
N ILE A 35 -2.43 -4.80 -3.75
CA ILE A 35 -3.78 -4.50 -4.26
C ILE A 35 -4.25 -5.65 -5.16
N VAL A 36 -5.55 -5.72 -5.41
CA VAL A 36 -6.15 -6.56 -6.44
C VAL A 36 -6.92 -5.64 -7.38
N GLY A 37 -6.78 -5.85 -8.69
CA GLY A 37 -7.45 -5.03 -9.70
C GLY A 37 -7.87 -5.83 -10.93
N ASP A 38 -8.62 -5.16 -11.79
CA ASP A 38 -8.99 -5.67 -13.11
C ASP A 38 -7.76 -5.62 -14.04
N PRO A 39 -7.37 -6.73 -14.69
CA PRO A 39 -6.27 -6.75 -15.66
C PRO A 39 -6.46 -5.77 -16.81
N THR A 40 -7.71 -5.49 -17.20
CA THR A 40 -8.06 -4.55 -18.29
C THR A 40 -7.79 -3.08 -17.94
N ALA A 41 -7.62 -2.75 -16.65
CA ALA A 41 -7.23 -1.40 -16.22
C ALA A 41 -5.81 -1.01 -16.69
N GLY A 42 -4.98 -2.00 -17.03
CA GLY A 42 -3.63 -1.81 -17.54
C GLY A 42 -2.57 -1.56 -16.46
N GLU A 43 -1.33 -1.89 -16.80
CA GLU A 43 -0.17 -1.87 -15.90
C GLU A 43 0.07 -0.50 -15.24
N VAL A 44 -0.04 0.59 -16.00
CA VAL A 44 0.18 1.95 -15.50
C VAL A 44 -0.81 2.32 -14.41
N ALA A 45 -2.11 2.07 -14.63
CA ALA A 45 -3.15 2.39 -13.66
C ALA A 45 -2.99 1.58 -12.36
N LEU A 46 -2.66 0.30 -12.51
CA LEU A 46 -2.43 -0.61 -11.38
C LEU A 46 -1.17 -0.22 -10.58
N ARG A 47 -0.06 0.14 -11.23
CA ARG A 47 1.13 0.69 -10.55
C ARG A 47 0.80 1.95 -9.78
N GLN A 48 0.06 2.87 -10.39
CA GLN A 48 -0.34 4.11 -9.72
C GLN A 48 -1.19 3.82 -8.48
N LEU A 49 -2.17 2.92 -8.59
CA LEU A 49 -3.02 2.53 -7.47
C LEU A 49 -2.21 1.91 -6.33
N ALA A 50 -1.31 0.97 -6.64
CA ALA A 50 -0.44 0.34 -5.66
C ALA A 50 0.52 1.36 -5.00
N SER A 51 1.09 2.28 -5.78
CA SER A 51 1.97 3.35 -5.27
C SER A 51 1.24 4.31 -4.31
N ARG A 52 -0.03 4.64 -4.60
CA ARG A 52 -0.85 5.48 -3.73
C ARG A 52 -1.12 4.79 -2.40
N LYS A 53 -1.45 3.49 -2.42
CA LYS A 53 -1.63 2.70 -1.21
C LYS A 53 -0.35 2.63 -0.38
N LEU A 54 0.80 2.43 -1.02
CA LEU A 54 2.10 2.36 -0.34
C LEU A 54 2.40 3.68 0.40
N LYS A 55 2.26 4.81 -0.30
CA LYS A 55 2.43 6.16 0.30
C LYS A 55 1.47 6.40 1.47
N MET A 56 0.22 5.96 1.36
CA MET A 56 -0.76 6.06 2.43
C MET A 56 -0.35 5.27 3.67
N VAL A 57 0.11 4.03 3.51
CA VAL A 57 0.56 3.17 4.63
C VAL A 57 1.80 3.74 5.29
N MET A 58 2.81 4.14 4.51
CA MET A 58 4.02 4.77 5.05
C MET A 58 3.71 6.08 5.78
N GLY A 59 2.74 6.86 5.30
CA GLY A 59 2.26 8.07 5.99
C GLY A 59 1.57 7.77 7.33
N ARG A 60 0.85 6.65 7.44
CA ARG A 60 0.21 6.20 8.68
C ARG A 60 1.24 5.72 9.71
N GLN A 61 2.28 5.00 9.28
CA GLN A 61 3.34 4.50 10.18
C GLN A 61 4.16 5.64 10.81
N LYS A 62 4.34 6.76 10.10
CA LYS A 62 5.02 7.95 10.65
C LYS A 62 4.24 8.64 11.76
N LYS A 63 2.92 8.44 11.83
CA LYS A 63 2.09 9.01 12.89
C LYS A 63 2.09 7.99 14.04
N PRO A 64 2.46 8.35 15.28
CA PRO A 64 2.28 7.45 16.42
C PRO A 64 0.81 7.01 16.43
N PRO A 65 0.51 5.73 16.75
CA PRO A 65 -0.88 5.29 16.86
C PRO A 65 -1.56 6.30 17.76
N SER A 66 -2.53 7.03 17.21
CA SER A 66 -3.29 8.00 18.00
C SER A 66 -3.80 7.22 19.20
N ALA A 67 -3.33 7.58 20.40
CA ALA A 67 -3.87 7.05 21.64
C ALA A 67 -5.38 7.17 21.50
N GLY A 68 -6.05 6.03 21.31
CA GLY A 68 -7.48 6.04 21.03
C GLY A 68 -8.11 6.86 22.14
N LYS A 69 -8.95 7.84 21.80
CA LYS A 69 -9.80 8.41 22.84
C LYS A 69 -10.45 7.23 23.54
N PRO A 70 -10.44 7.16 24.89
CA PRO A 70 -11.20 6.15 25.58
C PRO A 70 -12.61 6.19 24.99
N ARG A 71 -13.12 5.03 24.59
CA ARG A 71 -14.51 4.91 24.19
C ARG A 71 -15.30 5.36 25.42
N ASP A 72 -16.03 6.44 25.29
CA ASP A 72 -16.98 6.92 26.28
C ASP A 72 -18.18 5.98 26.25
N ASP A 73 -18.01 4.77 26.79
CA ASP A 73 -19.07 3.78 26.91
C ASP A 73 -20.06 4.08 28.05
N GLY A 74 -19.96 5.27 28.66
CA GLY A 74 -20.99 5.82 29.54
C GLY A 74 -21.31 4.97 30.78
N PHE A 75 -20.44 4.01 31.14
CA PHE A 75 -20.78 2.96 32.10
C PHE A 75 -20.30 3.20 33.54
N TRP A 76 -19.94 4.43 33.89
CA TRP A 76 -19.66 4.83 35.27
C TRP A 76 -20.49 6.06 35.65
N ALA A 77 -21.71 5.80 36.12
CA ALA A 77 -22.54 6.71 36.90
C ALA A 77 -23.09 5.95 38.12
#